data_AF-A0A2U1NFD6-F1
#
_entry.id   AF-A0A2U1NFD6-F1
#
_cell.length_a   1.000
_cell.length_b   1.000
_cell.length_c   1.000
_cell.angle_alpha   90.00
_cell.angle_beta   90.00
_cell.angle_gamma   90.00
#
_symmetry.space_group_name_H-M   'P 1'
#
loop_
_entity.id
_entity.type
_entity.pdbx_description
1 polymer ?
#
loop_
_entity_poly.entity_id
_entity_poly.type
_entity_poly.pdbx_seq_one_letter_code
_entity_poly.pdbx_strand_id
1 'polypeptide(L)'
;MLLKCKKQSESKTKTPCPIPNDENINLEGTPVGRDGSPSEPGRVVNLEQVTIHEQIHQPASSQQPEFYETATPLDENLNSEGNIVANTDVPRWRELYPYVTKFIILESNMTFTGIPKPLTFALNRERFAFAEEKISYGFLPLEIPHGVQVDPFLVESHHRSIMNELIRRSGITDGDLLIVSDTDEIPSSHTVKLLKSCDGLPTVLHLEMRNYVYSFEFPVDYNSWRATAHMYSRWTQYRHSRQTDLILSDAGWHCSFCFRHLSEFVTKMTAYSHADRVKKKDYLDYSRIQRKICGGDDLYGMLPEEYTFKNLIGKMGSVPRSASAVHLPAYLIENAEKFKFLLPGGCQRSLE
;
A
#
# COMPACT_ATOMS: atom_id res chain seq x y z
N MET A 1 1.60 -5.12 -13.43
CA MET A 1 1.48 -4.32 -14.68
C MET A 1 2.85 -4.11 -15.30
N LEU A 2 2.96 -3.98 -16.62
CA LEU A 2 4.24 -3.82 -17.33
C LEU A 2 4.34 -2.51 -18.11
N LEU A 3 5.51 -1.90 -18.03
CA LEU A 3 5.94 -0.80 -18.90
C LEU A 3 7.18 -1.26 -19.66
N LYS A 4 7.08 -1.32 -20.99
CA LYS A 4 8.28 -1.33 -21.83
C LYS A 4 8.77 0.09 -22.02
N CYS A 5 9.91 0.42 -21.41
CA CYS A 5 10.61 1.65 -21.67
C CYS A 5 11.20 1.57 -23.08
N LYS A 6 10.63 2.32 -24.03
CA LYS A 6 11.26 2.47 -25.34
C LYS A 6 12.62 3.12 -25.12
N LYS A 7 13.71 2.40 -25.42
CA LYS A 7 15.01 3.04 -25.66
C LYS A 7 14.81 4.06 -26.77
N GLN A 8 14.67 5.33 -26.42
CA GLN A 8 14.72 6.41 -27.38
C GLN A 8 16.13 6.38 -27.99
N SER A 9 16.19 6.22 -29.31
CA SER A 9 17.40 6.46 -30.09
C SER A 9 17.99 7.81 -29.70
N GLU A 10 19.32 7.88 -29.59
CA GLU A 10 20.10 9.00 -29.06
C GLU A 10 19.62 10.39 -29.54
N SER A 11 18.72 10.99 -28.75
CA SER A 11 18.43 12.42 -28.83
C SER A 11 19.16 13.08 -27.68
N LYS A 12 20.16 13.91 -28.01
CA LYS A 12 20.89 14.71 -27.02
C LYS A 12 19.92 15.66 -26.29
N THR A 13 20.32 16.07 -25.09
CA THR A 13 19.53 16.79 -24.07
C THR A 13 18.28 16.03 -23.57
N LYS A 14 18.49 15.20 -22.54
CA LYS A 14 17.43 14.77 -21.61
C LYS A 14 17.66 15.44 -20.26
N THR A 15 16.58 15.85 -19.60
CA THR A 15 16.61 16.41 -18.24
C THR A 15 16.95 15.32 -17.22
N PRO A 16 17.94 15.50 -16.34
CA PRO A 16 18.15 14.60 -15.21
C PRO A 16 16.92 14.54 -14.31
N CYS A 17 16.69 13.41 -13.64
CA CYS A 17 15.78 13.38 -12.50
C CYS A 17 16.27 14.39 -11.44
N PRO A 18 15.39 15.19 -10.83
CA PRO A 18 15.78 16.07 -9.74
C PRO A 18 16.30 15.22 -8.57
N ILE A 19 17.56 15.46 -8.20
CA ILE A 19 18.16 14.89 -6.99
C ILE A 19 17.62 15.69 -5.80
N PRO A 20 17.23 15.06 -4.68
CA PRO A 20 16.89 15.79 -3.46
C PRO A 20 18.09 16.61 -2.98
N ASN A 21 17.93 17.92 -2.80
CA ASN A 21 18.98 18.77 -2.22
C ASN A 21 19.05 18.54 -0.70
N ASP A 22 20.19 18.08 -0.20
CA ASP A 22 20.60 18.27 1.20
C ASP A 22 20.99 19.74 1.42
N GLU A 23 20.01 20.62 1.58
CA GLU A 23 20.26 22.01 2.01
C GLU A 23 20.27 22.12 3.53
N ASN A 24 21.48 22.00 4.10
CA ASN A 24 21.78 22.46 5.45
C ASN A 24 21.50 23.96 5.57
N ILE A 25 20.43 24.32 6.28
CA ILE A 25 20.12 25.72 6.60
C ILE A 25 21.05 26.19 7.73
N ASN A 26 22.19 26.77 7.35
CA ASN A 26 23.00 27.59 8.25
C ASN A 26 22.25 28.88 8.58
N LEU A 27 22.07 29.18 9.88
CA LEU A 27 21.47 30.41 10.39
C LEU A 27 22.50 31.22 11.20
N GLU A 28 23.12 32.20 10.55
CA GLU A 28 23.70 33.40 11.17
C GLU A 28 22.93 34.59 10.56
N GLY A 29 22.21 35.45 11.30
CA GLY A 29 22.72 36.46 12.22
C GLY A 29 23.00 37.76 11.44
N THR A 30 22.60 39.01 11.78
CA THR A 30 22.06 39.70 12.98
C THR A 30 21.64 41.15 12.51
N PRO A 31 21.53 42.23 13.33
CA PRO A 31 20.76 42.51 14.56
C PRO A 31 19.92 43.84 14.51
N VAL A 32 19.02 44.06 15.50
CA VAL A 32 18.64 45.41 15.99
C VAL A 32 18.40 45.35 17.52
N GLY A 33 18.96 46.31 18.30
CA GLY A 33 18.79 46.41 19.78
C GLY A 33 17.43 47.00 20.20
N ARG A 34 17.00 46.94 21.48
CA ARG A 34 17.53 47.61 22.69
C ARG A 34 16.60 47.28 23.89
N ASP A 35 16.84 47.53 25.20
CA ASP A 35 17.99 47.93 26.05
C ASP A 35 17.61 47.57 27.51
N GLY A 36 18.57 47.36 28.45
CA GLY A 36 18.27 47.28 29.90
C GLY A 36 19.16 46.34 30.75
N SER A 37 20.09 46.92 31.53
CA SER A 37 21.05 46.23 32.44
C SER A 37 20.73 46.54 33.93
N PRO A 38 21.59 46.28 34.96
CA PRO A 38 22.71 45.32 35.13
C PRO A 38 22.73 44.59 36.52
N SER A 39 23.55 43.53 36.67
CA SER A 39 24.24 43.21 37.94
C SER A 39 25.45 42.26 37.75
N GLU A 40 26.50 42.44 38.55
CA GLU A 40 27.89 41.96 38.32
C GLU A 40 28.26 40.58 38.95
N PRO A 41 29.47 40.02 38.71
CA PRO A 41 29.70 38.56 38.66
C PRO A 41 30.44 37.93 39.88
N GLY A 42 30.53 36.59 39.89
CA GLY A 42 31.26 35.83 40.93
C GLY A 42 31.79 34.44 40.55
N ARG A 43 33.04 34.41 40.08
CA ARG A 43 34.11 33.42 40.40
C ARG A 43 34.00 31.93 40.01
N VAL A 44 35.01 31.49 39.23
CA VAL A 44 35.39 30.09 38.96
C VAL A 44 36.28 29.53 40.07
N VAL A 45 36.09 28.27 40.50
CA VAL A 45 37.16 27.37 41.00
C VAL A 45 36.81 25.91 40.63
N ASN A 46 37.84 25.10 40.36
CA ASN A 46 37.79 23.68 39.95
C ASN A 46 38.13 22.75 41.16
N LEU A 47 38.23 21.41 40.95
CA LEU A 47 38.68 20.31 41.87
C LEU A 47 37.54 19.33 42.26
N GLU A 48 37.72 18.01 42.37
CA GLU A 48 38.73 17.07 41.81
C GLU A 48 38.17 15.62 41.92
N GLN A 49 38.83 14.62 41.33
CA GLN A 49 38.39 13.21 41.35
C GLN A 49 38.74 12.47 42.66
N VAL A 50 37.90 11.54 43.10
CA VAL A 50 38.33 10.37 43.90
C VAL A 50 37.61 9.10 43.43
N THR A 51 38.38 8.07 43.10
CA THR A 51 37.94 6.72 42.74
C THR A 51 38.08 5.80 43.96
N ILE A 52 37.17 4.82 44.12
CA ILE A 52 37.43 3.66 45.00
C ILE A 52 37.05 2.37 44.25
N HIS A 53 37.97 1.41 44.22
CA HIS A 53 37.78 0.07 43.68
C HIS A 53 37.48 -0.90 44.81
N GLU A 54 36.61 -1.88 44.57
CA GLU A 54 36.68 -3.17 45.25
C GLU A 54 36.24 -4.29 44.30
N GLN A 55 37.08 -5.32 44.14
CA GLN A 55 36.76 -6.59 43.50
C GLN A 55 36.66 -7.66 44.59
N ILE A 56 35.94 -8.78 44.35
CA ILE A 56 36.48 -10.15 44.54
C ILE A 56 35.47 -11.26 44.13
N HIS A 57 36.01 -12.23 43.38
CA HIS A 57 35.60 -13.63 43.09
C HIS A 57 34.18 -14.06 42.63
N GLN A 58 34.19 -14.81 41.52
CA GLN A 58 33.22 -15.85 41.13
C GLN A 58 33.44 -17.16 41.92
N PRO A 59 32.44 -18.07 41.94
CA PRO A 59 32.70 -19.41 41.42
C PRO A 59 31.62 -19.95 40.45
N ALA A 60 31.94 -21.10 39.86
CA ALA A 60 31.37 -21.65 38.62
C ALA A 60 29.98 -22.31 38.69
N SER A 61 29.41 -22.49 37.48
CA SER A 61 28.60 -23.66 37.06
C SER A 61 27.19 -23.86 37.64
N SER A 62 26.18 -23.43 36.86
CA SER A 62 24.97 -24.24 36.65
C SER A 62 24.44 -24.05 35.22
N GLN A 63 23.85 -25.11 34.66
CA GLN A 63 23.34 -25.13 33.28
C GLN A 63 22.05 -24.31 33.18
N GLN A 64 21.96 -23.41 32.20
CA GLN A 64 20.69 -22.87 31.70
C GLN A 64 20.54 -23.24 30.22
N PRO A 65 19.33 -23.62 29.77
CA PRO A 65 19.12 -24.08 28.40
C PRO A 65 19.26 -22.93 27.41
N GLU A 66 19.83 -23.24 26.25
CA GLU A 66 19.83 -22.35 25.07
C GLU A 66 18.37 -22.10 24.64
N PHE A 67 17.82 -20.96 25.04
CA PHE A 67 16.68 -20.40 24.35
C PHE A 67 17.19 -19.92 22.99
N TYR A 68 16.90 -20.72 21.95
CA TYR A 68 16.89 -20.22 20.59
C TYR A 68 15.93 -19.03 20.56
N GLU A 69 16.47 -17.82 20.40
CA GLU A 69 15.67 -16.64 20.04
C GLU A 69 15.09 -16.86 18.65
N THR A 70 13.94 -17.53 18.60
CA THR A 70 13.08 -17.56 17.42
C THR A 70 12.72 -16.12 17.12
N ALA A 71 13.22 -15.60 16.00
CA ALA A 71 13.02 -14.23 15.57
C ALA A 71 11.55 -13.83 15.72
N THR A 72 11.31 -12.71 16.41
CA THR A 72 10.00 -12.07 16.49
C THR A 72 9.51 -11.77 15.06
N PRO A 73 8.28 -12.17 14.67
CA PRO A 73 7.77 -11.91 13.32
C PRO A 73 7.51 -10.41 13.06
N LEU A 74 8.56 -9.68 12.68
CA LEU A 74 8.47 -8.32 12.18
C LEU A 74 7.95 -8.30 10.72
N ASP A 75 6.74 -8.80 10.48
CA ASP A 75 5.97 -8.59 9.23
C ASP A 75 4.50 -9.11 9.33
N GLU A 76 3.74 -8.75 10.36
CA GLU A 76 2.30 -9.12 10.50
C GLU A 76 1.35 -8.42 9.50
N ASN A 77 1.89 -7.71 8.51
CA ASN A 77 1.14 -6.88 7.55
C ASN A 77 1.29 -7.39 6.09
N LEU A 78 1.35 -8.72 5.96
CA LEU A 78 1.28 -9.50 4.72
C LEU A 78 -0.15 -9.51 4.15
N ASN A 79 -0.51 -8.43 3.46
CA ASN A 79 -1.81 -8.32 2.82
C ASN A 79 -1.67 -8.58 1.32
N SER A 80 -2.22 -9.72 0.87
CA SER A 80 -2.75 -9.83 -0.48
C SER A 80 -4.23 -9.44 -0.41
N GLU A 81 -4.62 -8.29 -0.95
CA GLU A 81 -6.03 -7.91 -1.05
C GLU A 81 -6.72 -8.69 -2.20
N GLY A 82 -6.93 -9.97 -1.95
CA GLY A 82 -7.41 -10.93 -2.93
C GLY A 82 -8.90 -10.81 -3.25
N ASN A 83 -9.18 -10.27 -4.44
CA ASN A 83 -10.26 -10.72 -5.33
C ASN A 83 -11.73 -10.46 -4.91
N ILE A 84 -12.10 -9.18 -4.83
CA ILE A 84 -13.48 -8.71 -5.12
C ILE A 84 -13.36 -7.73 -6.29
N VAL A 85 -14.47 -7.37 -6.97
CA VAL A 85 -14.44 -6.24 -7.90
C VAL A 85 -14.02 -5.00 -7.10
N ALA A 86 -12.78 -4.56 -7.24
CA ALA A 86 -12.46 -3.19 -6.89
C ALA A 86 -13.30 -2.36 -7.86
N ASN A 87 -14.37 -1.68 -7.41
CA ASN A 87 -15.23 -0.96 -8.36
C ASN A 87 -14.50 0.27 -8.97
N THR A 88 -13.30 0.56 -8.45
CA THR A 88 -12.22 1.37 -9.00
C THR A 88 -11.49 0.75 -10.21
N ASP A 89 -11.68 -0.52 -10.56
CA ASP A 89 -10.96 -1.20 -11.66
C ASP A 89 -11.14 -0.51 -13.00
N VAL A 90 -12.36 -0.08 -13.35
CA VAL A 90 -12.58 0.60 -14.63
C VAL A 90 -11.87 1.97 -14.66
N PRO A 91 -11.98 2.83 -13.62
CA PRO A 91 -11.11 4.00 -13.46
C PRO A 91 -9.60 3.67 -13.54
N ARG A 92 -9.12 2.69 -12.77
CA ARG A 92 -7.71 2.27 -12.72
C ARG A 92 -7.17 1.88 -14.10
N TRP A 93 -7.91 1.06 -14.83
CA TRP A 93 -7.51 0.65 -16.17
C TRP A 93 -7.55 1.81 -17.16
N ARG A 94 -8.56 2.69 -17.08
CA ARG A 94 -8.66 3.85 -17.98
C ARG A 94 -7.53 4.86 -17.75
N GLU A 95 -7.18 5.13 -16.50
CA GLU A 95 -6.04 5.97 -16.09
C GLU A 95 -4.70 5.41 -16.63
N LEU A 96 -4.52 4.09 -16.56
CA LEU A 96 -3.24 3.43 -16.83
C LEU A 96 -3.06 2.96 -18.29
N TYR A 97 -4.15 2.68 -19.00
CA TYR A 97 -4.16 2.11 -20.34
C TYR A 97 -3.29 2.86 -21.38
N PRO A 98 -3.23 4.20 -21.41
CA PRO A 98 -2.36 4.92 -22.37
C PRO A 98 -0.86 4.65 -22.14
N TYR A 99 -0.46 4.35 -20.91
CA TYR A 99 0.94 4.33 -20.49
C TYR A 99 1.51 2.92 -20.41
N VAL A 100 0.74 1.96 -19.88
CA VAL A 100 1.19 0.57 -19.72
C VAL A 100 1.27 -0.16 -21.07
N THR A 101 2.21 -1.09 -21.17
CA THR A 101 2.33 -2.00 -22.31
C THR A 101 1.45 -3.23 -22.14
N LYS A 102 1.36 -3.77 -20.91
CA LYS A 102 0.60 -4.99 -20.63
C LYS A 102 0.08 -5.03 -19.19
N PHE A 103 -1.18 -5.37 -19.01
CA PHE A 103 -1.78 -5.76 -17.74
C PHE A 103 -1.51 -7.26 -17.52
N ILE A 104 -0.99 -7.62 -16.34
CA ILE A 104 -0.83 -9.01 -15.92
C ILE A 104 -1.86 -9.25 -14.83
N ILE A 105 -2.64 -10.32 -14.97
CA ILE A 105 -3.77 -10.62 -14.10
C ILE A 105 -3.74 -12.11 -13.81
N LEU A 106 -3.62 -12.47 -12.54
CA LEU A 106 -3.83 -13.83 -12.06
C LEU A 106 -5.15 -13.85 -11.30
N GLU A 107 -6.09 -14.69 -11.74
CA GLU A 107 -7.35 -14.90 -11.04
C GLU A 107 -7.44 -16.34 -10.54
N SER A 108 -7.98 -16.54 -9.33
CA SER A 108 -8.31 -17.86 -8.80
C SER A 108 -9.82 -18.02 -8.58
N ASN A 109 -10.31 -19.26 -8.49
CA ASN A 109 -11.66 -19.61 -8.08
C ASN A 109 -11.86 -19.57 -6.54
N MET A 110 -10.90 -19.03 -5.79
CA MET A 110 -10.91 -19.07 -4.32
C MET A 110 -10.37 -17.77 -3.69
N THR A 111 -10.74 -17.50 -2.43
CA THR A 111 -10.20 -16.41 -1.60
C THR A 111 -8.89 -16.80 -0.92
N PHE A 112 -8.22 -15.84 -0.28
CA PHE A 112 -7.07 -16.10 0.61
C PHE A 112 -7.43 -17.09 1.72
N THR A 113 -8.60 -16.93 2.35
CA THR A 113 -9.14 -17.83 3.39
C THR A 113 -9.71 -19.17 2.89
N GLY A 114 -9.56 -19.51 1.61
CA GLY A 114 -10.03 -20.79 1.06
C GLY A 114 -11.53 -20.87 0.73
N ILE A 115 -12.25 -19.74 0.72
CA ILE A 115 -13.67 -19.68 0.37
C ILE A 115 -13.80 -19.70 -1.17
N PRO A 116 -14.63 -20.60 -1.76
CA PRO A 116 -14.89 -20.57 -3.20
C PRO A 116 -15.52 -19.24 -3.65
N LYS A 117 -15.05 -18.70 -4.77
CA LYS A 117 -15.56 -17.45 -5.36
C LYS A 117 -15.66 -17.55 -6.88
N PRO A 118 -16.53 -16.76 -7.53
CA PRO A 118 -16.56 -16.67 -8.99
C PRO A 118 -15.24 -16.12 -9.58
N LEU A 119 -15.04 -16.41 -10.87
CA LEU A 119 -14.00 -15.78 -11.69
C LEU A 119 -14.49 -14.41 -12.17
N THR A 120 -14.54 -13.48 -11.22
CA THR A 120 -14.95 -12.10 -11.36
C THR A 120 -14.44 -11.40 -12.63
N PHE A 121 -13.13 -11.44 -12.90
CA PHE A 121 -12.56 -10.82 -14.09
C PHE A 121 -12.97 -11.56 -15.36
N ALA A 122 -12.89 -12.90 -15.38
CA ALA A 122 -13.30 -13.70 -16.54
C ALA A 122 -14.77 -13.46 -16.93
N LEU A 123 -15.69 -13.40 -15.94
CA LEU A 123 -17.12 -13.11 -16.14
C LEU A 123 -17.39 -11.67 -16.61
N ASN A 124 -16.48 -10.73 -16.32
CA ASN A 124 -16.61 -9.31 -16.64
C ASN A 124 -15.70 -8.85 -17.79
N ARG A 125 -15.02 -9.77 -18.50
CA ARG A 125 -13.95 -9.46 -19.46
C ARG A 125 -14.35 -8.49 -20.57
N GLU A 126 -15.62 -8.55 -21.00
CA GLU A 126 -16.21 -7.64 -21.99
C GLU A 126 -16.08 -6.16 -21.60
N ARG A 127 -16.19 -5.82 -20.30
CA ARG A 127 -15.95 -4.46 -19.78
C ARG A 127 -14.52 -3.95 -20.01
N PHE A 128 -13.58 -4.85 -20.27
CA PHE A 128 -12.16 -4.59 -20.50
C PHE A 128 -11.73 -4.83 -21.96
N ALA A 129 -12.68 -5.08 -22.88
CA ALA A 129 -12.39 -5.36 -24.30
C ALA A 129 -11.51 -4.29 -24.99
N PHE A 130 -11.60 -3.02 -24.55
CA PHE A 130 -10.75 -1.93 -25.02
C PHE A 130 -9.25 -2.13 -24.75
N ALA A 131 -8.90 -3.06 -23.85
CA ALA A 131 -7.54 -3.37 -23.43
C ALA A 131 -7.13 -4.81 -23.72
N GLU A 132 -7.96 -5.60 -24.41
CA GLU A 132 -7.78 -7.06 -24.62
C GLU A 132 -6.38 -7.43 -25.17
N GLU A 133 -5.88 -6.69 -26.16
CA GLU A 133 -4.53 -6.87 -26.74
C GLU A 133 -3.39 -6.66 -25.73
N LYS A 134 -3.65 -5.91 -24.65
CA LYS A 134 -2.71 -5.65 -23.55
C LYS A 134 -2.88 -6.60 -22.36
N ILE A 135 -3.77 -7.59 -22.41
CA ILE A 135 -4.04 -8.48 -21.26
C ILE A 135 -3.18 -9.74 -21.33
N SER A 136 -2.56 -10.08 -20.21
CA SER A 136 -1.90 -11.36 -19.95
C SER A 136 -2.58 -12.00 -18.74
N TYR A 137 -3.61 -12.79 -19.03
CA TYR A 137 -4.45 -13.44 -18.05
C TYR A 137 -3.95 -14.85 -17.73
N GLY A 138 -3.83 -15.16 -16.44
CA GLY A 138 -3.64 -16.51 -15.91
C GLY A 138 -4.80 -16.89 -14.99
N PHE A 139 -5.15 -18.17 -14.99
CA PHE A 139 -6.13 -18.74 -14.08
C PHE A 139 -5.44 -19.75 -13.17
N LEU A 140 -5.67 -19.64 -11.85
CA LEU A 140 -5.20 -20.56 -10.83
C LEU A 140 -6.39 -21.34 -10.24
N PRO A 141 -6.69 -22.56 -10.74
CA PRO A 141 -7.63 -23.45 -10.07
C PRO A 141 -7.05 -23.92 -8.74
N LEU A 142 -7.83 -23.78 -7.68
CA LEU A 142 -7.57 -24.34 -6.37
C LEU A 142 -8.75 -25.23 -5.98
N GLU A 143 -8.45 -26.45 -5.54
CA GLU A 143 -9.41 -27.45 -5.09
C GLU A 143 -9.07 -27.83 -3.65
N ILE A 144 -9.84 -27.31 -2.69
CA ILE A 144 -9.76 -27.74 -1.30
C ILE A 144 -10.88 -28.76 -1.03
N PRO A 145 -10.57 -29.95 -0.49
CA PRO A 145 -11.60 -30.89 -0.06
C PRO A 145 -12.51 -30.28 1.01
N HIS A 146 -13.82 -30.54 0.93
CA HIS A 146 -14.79 -29.96 1.85
C HIS A 146 -14.46 -30.29 3.32
N GLY A 147 -14.46 -29.27 4.18
CA GLY A 147 -14.15 -29.40 5.61
C GLY A 147 -12.66 -29.36 5.96
N VAL A 148 -11.75 -29.30 4.98
CA VAL A 148 -10.32 -29.09 5.23
C VAL A 148 -10.04 -27.60 5.39
N GLN A 149 -9.51 -27.20 6.54
CA GLN A 149 -8.89 -25.88 6.68
C GLN A 149 -7.54 -25.90 5.97
N VAL A 150 -7.26 -24.87 5.17
CA VAL A 150 -5.96 -24.68 4.51
C VAL A 150 -5.32 -23.43 5.07
N ASP A 151 -4.01 -23.51 5.31
CA ASP A 151 -3.20 -22.36 5.66
C ASP A 151 -3.25 -21.30 4.54
N PRO A 152 -3.80 -20.10 4.80
CA PRO A 152 -3.90 -19.05 3.81
C PRO A 152 -2.55 -18.61 3.23
N PHE A 153 -1.45 -18.74 3.99
CA PHE A 153 -0.11 -18.39 3.50
C PHE A 153 0.44 -19.42 2.49
N LEU A 154 -0.04 -20.68 2.52
CA LEU A 154 0.22 -21.64 1.45
C LEU A 154 -0.54 -21.26 0.17
N VAL A 155 -1.79 -20.80 0.30
CA VAL A 155 -2.58 -20.28 -0.81
C VAL A 155 -1.88 -19.06 -1.42
N GLU A 156 -1.40 -18.13 -0.61
CA GLU A 156 -0.66 -16.95 -1.07
C GLU A 156 0.67 -17.34 -1.74
N SER A 157 1.46 -18.22 -1.14
CA SER A 157 2.73 -18.72 -1.70
C SER A 157 2.52 -19.34 -3.09
N HIS A 158 1.45 -20.11 -3.27
CA HIS A 158 1.08 -20.68 -4.57
C HIS A 158 0.70 -19.57 -5.57
N HIS A 159 -0.12 -18.58 -5.19
CA HIS A 159 -0.43 -17.42 -6.03
C HIS A 159 0.83 -16.67 -6.47
N ARG A 160 1.77 -16.41 -5.53
CA ARG A 160 3.05 -15.73 -5.82
C ARG A 160 3.90 -16.54 -6.82
N SER A 161 3.95 -17.87 -6.67
CA SER A 161 4.67 -18.75 -7.61
C SER A 161 4.09 -18.70 -9.03
N ILE A 162 2.77 -18.83 -9.17
CA ILE A 162 2.10 -18.77 -10.48
C ILE A 162 2.15 -17.36 -11.09
N MET A 163 2.13 -16.31 -10.26
CA MET A 163 2.33 -14.93 -10.71
C MET A 163 3.73 -14.74 -11.30
N ASN A 164 4.78 -15.31 -10.70
CA ASN A 164 6.14 -15.29 -11.28
C ASN A 164 6.22 -15.97 -12.64
N GLU A 165 5.54 -17.11 -12.81
CA GLU A 165 5.45 -17.77 -14.11
C GLU A 165 4.70 -16.91 -15.14
N LEU A 166 3.56 -16.33 -14.76
CA LEU A 166 2.77 -15.46 -15.63
C LEU A 166 3.54 -14.20 -16.04
N ILE A 167 4.31 -13.59 -15.12
CA ILE A 167 5.22 -12.49 -15.40
C ILE A 167 6.25 -12.93 -16.45
N ARG A 168 6.93 -14.07 -16.29
CA ARG A 168 7.90 -14.57 -17.28
C ARG A 168 7.27 -14.82 -18.65
N ARG A 169 6.08 -15.42 -18.68
CA ARG A 169 5.33 -15.72 -19.93
C ARG A 169 4.71 -14.50 -20.60
N SER A 170 4.62 -13.36 -19.91
CA SER A 170 4.00 -12.13 -20.43
C SER A 170 4.78 -11.46 -21.59
N GLY A 171 6.03 -11.84 -21.83
CA GLY A 171 6.93 -11.20 -22.80
C GLY A 171 7.68 -9.99 -22.26
N ILE A 172 7.80 -9.88 -20.93
CA ILE A 172 8.72 -8.98 -20.23
C ILE A 172 10.19 -9.35 -20.51
N THR A 173 11.08 -8.37 -20.48
CA THR A 173 12.52 -8.52 -20.77
C THR A 173 13.38 -7.81 -19.72
N ASP A 174 14.63 -8.27 -19.53
CA ASP A 174 15.59 -7.63 -18.62
C ASP A 174 15.71 -6.12 -18.94
N GLY A 175 15.40 -5.25 -17.96
CA GLY A 175 15.37 -3.79 -18.10
C GLY A 175 13.99 -3.16 -18.37
N ASP A 176 12.92 -3.94 -18.54
CA ASP A 176 11.54 -3.41 -18.52
C ASP A 176 11.11 -3.02 -17.09
N LEU A 177 10.11 -2.14 -16.94
CA LEU A 177 9.50 -1.85 -15.64
C LEU A 177 8.35 -2.80 -15.33
N LEU A 178 8.45 -3.51 -14.20
CA LEU A 178 7.36 -4.22 -13.56
C LEU A 178 6.77 -3.32 -12.46
N ILE A 179 5.52 -2.88 -12.62
CA ILE A 179 4.77 -2.23 -11.53
C ILE A 179 3.93 -3.29 -10.83
N VAL A 180 4.16 -3.52 -9.55
CA VAL A 180 3.35 -4.38 -8.68
C VAL A 180 2.47 -3.48 -7.81
N SER A 181 1.16 -3.65 -7.88
CA SER A 181 0.19 -2.97 -7.02
C SER A 181 -1.05 -3.87 -6.87
N ASP A 182 -1.76 -3.74 -5.76
CA ASP A 182 -3.05 -4.41 -5.56
C ASP A 182 -4.17 -3.75 -6.40
N THR A 183 -5.38 -4.32 -6.34
CA THR A 183 -6.48 -3.93 -7.26
C THR A 183 -7.13 -2.59 -6.92
N ASP A 184 -7.08 -2.19 -5.65
CA ASP A 184 -7.54 -0.91 -5.12
C ASP A 184 -6.41 0.14 -5.03
N GLU A 185 -5.18 -0.24 -5.37
CA GLU A 185 -4.05 0.67 -5.62
C GLU A 185 -4.04 1.12 -7.10
N ILE A 186 -4.07 2.44 -7.30
CA ILE A 186 -4.13 3.13 -8.58
C ILE A 186 -2.92 4.07 -8.68
N PRO A 187 -1.79 3.65 -9.29
CA PRO A 187 -0.75 4.58 -9.67
C PRO A 187 -1.29 5.67 -10.61
N SER A 188 -0.89 6.93 -10.42
CA SER A 188 -1.41 8.02 -11.25
C SER A 188 -0.85 7.99 -12.67
N SER A 189 -1.60 8.50 -13.65
CA SER A 189 -1.11 8.70 -15.02
C SER A 189 0.17 9.53 -15.08
N HIS A 190 0.33 10.52 -14.20
CA HIS A 190 1.55 11.32 -14.10
C HIS A 190 2.74 10.48 -13.63
N THR A 191 2.56 9.68 -12.58
CA THR A 191 3.58 8.77 -12.03
C THR A 191 4.02 7.75 -13.08
N VAL A 192 3.08 7.09 -13.75
CA VAL A 192 3.40 6.07 -14.77
C VAL A 192 4.03 6.70 -16.01
N LYS A 193 3.70 7.96 -16.33
CA LYS A 193 4.38 8.75 -17.37
C LYS A 193 5.82 9.10 -16.96
N LEU A 194 6.04 9.56 -15.72
CA LEU A 194 7.35 9.87 -15.17
C LEU A 194 8.27 8.64 -15.21
N LEU A 195 7.81 7.52 -14.63
CA LEU A 195 8.52 6.23 -14.62
C LEU A 195 8.87 5.72 -16.03
N LYS A 196 8.09 6.08 -17.05
CA LYS A 196 8.32 5.70 -18.46
C LYS A 196 9.29 6.64 -19.19
N SER A 197 9.51 7.85 -18.67
CA SER A 197 10.33 8.89 -19.30
C SER A 197 11.69 9.10 -18.64
N CYS A 198 11.84 8.73 -17.37
CA CYS A 198 13.11 8.82 -16.64
C CYS A 198 14.09 7.71 -17.01
N ASP A 199 15.34 8.07 -17.29
CA ASP A 199 16.47 7.15 -17.26
C ASP A 199 17.07 7.11 -15.84
N GLY A 200 17.78 6.05 -15.48
CA GLY A 200 18.50 5.96 -14.20
C GLY A 200 17.61 5.77 -12.95
N LEU A 201 16.40 5.23 -13.12
CA LEU A 201 15.55 4.85 -11.98
C LEU A 201 16.25 3.81 -11.08
N PRO A 202 16.03 3.86 -9.75
CA PRO A 202 16.46 2.80 -8.84
C PRO A 202 15.91 1.43 -9.23
N THR A 203 16.61 0.35 -8.87
CA THR A 203 16.19 -1.03 -9.18
C THR A 203 14.81 -1.36 -8.63
N VAL A 204 14.51 -0.86 -7.43
CA VAL A 204 13.18 -0.92 -6.81
C VAL A 204 12.88 0.48 -6.27
N LEU A 205 11.64 0.92 -6.46
CA LEU A 205 11.10 2.19 -5.97
C LEU A 205 9.69 1.93 -5.45
N HIS A 206 9.45 2.21 -4.18
CA HIS A 206 8.10 2.21 -3.61
C HIS A 206 7.31 3.42 -4.11
N LEU A 207 5.98 3.28 -4.19
CA LEU A 207 5.07 4.29 -4.70
C LEU A 207 4.13 4.71 -3.56
N GLU A 208 4.25 5.94 -3.09
CA GLU A 208 3.42 6.48 -2.02
C GLU A 208 2.00 6.77 -2.54
N MET A 209 1.04 5.98 -2.10
CA MET A 209 -0.36 6.12 -2.44
C MET A 209 -1.09 6.91 -1.34
N ARG A 210 -1.87 7.91 -1.75
CA ARG A 210 -2.83 8.60 -0.88
C ARG A 210 -3.87 7.59 -0.40
N ASN A 211 -3.99 7.41 0.91
CA ASN A 211 -4.90 6.43 1.51
C ASN A 211 -6.32 6.97 1.68
N TYR A 212 -7.29 6.18 1.25
CA TYR A 212 -8.73 6.42 1.42
C TYR A 212 -9.40 5.14 1.93
N VAL A 213 -10.52 5.31 2.63
CA VAL A 213 -11.39 4.21 3.03
C VAL A 213 -12.82 4.45 2.58
N TYR A 214 -13.52 3.41 2.12
CA TYR A 214 -14.94 3.42 1.71
C TYR A 214 -15.29 4.24 0.46
N SER A 215 -14.68 5.40 0.25
CA SER A 215 -14.78 6.29 -0.91
C SER A 215 -13.67 7.36 -0.86
N PHE A 216 -13.53 8.16 -1.92
CA PHE A 216 -12.63 9.33 -1.91
C PHE A 216 -13.12 10.47 -0.98
N GLU A 217 -14.29 10.33 -0.34
CA GLU A 217 -14.77 11.24 0.71
C GLU A 217 -13.94 11.11 2.00
N PHE A 218 -13.27 9.98 2.26
CA PHE A 218 -12.58 9.74 3.55
C PHE A 218 -11.06 9.52 3.36
N PRO A 219 -10.27 10.61 3.17
CA PRO A 219 -8.82 10.53 3.16
C PRO A 219 -8.26 10.22 4.57
N VAL A 220 -7.30 9.31 4.66
CA VAL A 220 -6.70 8.85 5.92
C VAL A 220 -5.31 9.45 6.12
N ASP A 221 -4.37 9.16 5.21
CA ASP A 221 -2.96 9.56 5.27
C ASP A 221 -2.23 9.30 3.93
N TYR A 222 -0.90 9.28 3.95
CA TYR A 222 -0.02 8.98 2.81
C TYR A 222 0.83 7.71 3.06
N ASN A 223 0.42 6.85 4.00
CA ASN A 223 1.24 5.77 4.54
C ASN A 223 1.14 4.44 3.75
N SER A 224 0.46 4.38 2.60
CA SER A 224 0.56 3.19 1.72
C SER A 224 1.71 3.36 0.76
N TRP A 225 2.66 2.44 0.81
CA TRP A 225 3.88 2.44 0.01
C TRP A 225 4.15 1.07 -0.64
N ARG A 226 3.24 0.08 -0.48
CA ARG A 226 3.47 -1.31 -0.91
C ARG A 226 3.51 -1.48 -2.42
N ALA A 227 2.76 -0.66 -3.15
CA ALA A 227 2.92 -0.51 -4.59
C ALA A 227 4.40 -0.22 -4.94
N THR A 228 4.94 -0.91 -5.94
CA THR A 228 6.35 -0.76 -6.36
C THR A 228 6.49 -0.66 -7.87
N ALA A 229 7.48 0.12 -8.31
CA ALA A 229 8.08 0.02 -9.63
C ALA A 229 9.44 -0.68 -9.50
N HIS A 230 9.65 -1.76 -10.26
CA HIS A 230 10.83 -2.60 -10.21
C HIS A 230 11.44 -2.72 -11.62
N MET A 231 12.72 -2.37 -11.77
CA MET A 231 13.52 -2.66 -12.96
C MET A 231 13.71 -4.18 -13.09
N TYR A 232 12.93 -4.81 -13.96
CA TYR A 232 12.86 -6.26 -14.03
C TYR A 232 14.18 -6.90 -14.49
N SER A 233 14.51 -8.02 -13.86
CA SER A 233 15.51 -8.98 -14.34
C SER A 233 14.93 -10.39 -14.27
N ARG A 234 15.54 -11.36 -14.95
CA ARG A 234 15.20 -12.80 -14.84
C ARG A 234 15.13 -13.34 -13.39
N TRP A 235 15.80 -12.67 -12.44
CA TRP A 235 15.85 -13.01 -11.03
C TRP A 235 14.74 -12.34 -10.20
N THR A 236 14.14 -11.24 -10.70
CA THR A 236 13.06 -10.52 -10.03
C THR A 236 11.89 -11.47 -9.74
N GLN A 237 11.49 -11.52 -8.47
CA GLN A 237 10.28 -12.21 -8.03
C GLN A 237 9.18 -11.19 -7.68
N TYR A 238 7.93 -11.59 -7.86
CA TYR A 238 6.76 -10.89 -7.34
C TYR A 238 6.86 -10.76 -5.82
N ARG A 239 6.76 -9.54 -5.32
CA ARG A 239 6.73 -9.21 -3.90
C ARG A 239 5.94 -7.91 -3.69
N HIS A 240 5.06 -7.92 -2.70
CA HIS A 240 4.24 -6.78 -2.29
C HIS A 240 4.45 -6.49 -0.79
N SER A 241 5.72 -6.30 -0.41
CA SER A 241 6.17 -5.89 0.92
C SER A 241 7.43 -5.04 0.81
N ARG A 242 7.98 -4.54 1.93
CA ARG A 242 9.13 -3.62 1.92
C ARG A 242 10.34 -4.27 1.25
N GLN A 243 10.92 -3.58 0.28
CA GLN A 243 12.08 -4.03 -0.51
C GLN A 243 13.21 -3.00 -0.51
N THR A 244 12.90 -1.74 -0.24
CA THR A 244 13.84 -0.63 -0.14
C THR A 244 13.20 0.47 0.73
N ASP A 245 13.96 1.53 0.99
CA ASP A 245 13.51 2.73 1.69
C ASP A 245 13.30 3.91 0.72
N LEU A 246 13.62 3.70 -0.56
CA LEU A 246 13.34 4.67 -1.63
C LEU A 246 11.84 4.66 -1.97
N ILE A 247 11.18 5.78 -1.71
CA ILE A 247 9.76 6.02 -1.96
C ILE A 247 9.62 7.22 -2.92
N LEU A 248 8.78 7.08 -3.94
CA LEU A 248 8.30 8.19 -4.76
C LEU A 248 7.00 8.71 -4.15
N SER A 249 7.04 9.93 -3.61
CA SER A 249 5.86 10.59 -3.04
C SER A 249 4.78 10.93 -4.07
N ASP A 250 3.54 11.05 -3.60
CA ASP A 250 2.35 11.40 -4.41
C ASP A 250 2.18 10.56 -5.69
N ALA A 251 2.38 9.24 -5.57
CA ALA A 251 2.42 8.31 -6.68
C ALA A 251 1.05 7.82 -7.16
N GLY A 252 -0.03 8.09 -6.42
CA GLY A 252 -1.39 7.67 -6.77
C GLY A 252 -2.31 7.53 -5.56
N TRP A 253 -3.24 6.58 -5.64
CA TRP A 253 -4.31 6.38 -4.66
C TRP A 253 -4.42 4.92 -4.22
N HIS A 254 -4.77 4.68 -2.96
CA HIS A 254 -5.13 3.37 -2.42
C HIS A 254 -6.47 3.52 -1.70
N CYS A 255 -7.49 2.77 -2.13
CA CYS A 255 -8.89 2.98 -1.73
C CYS A 255 -9.48 1.71 -1.10
N SER A 256 -9.14 1.47 0.16
CA SER A 256 -9.53 0.24 0.85
C SER A 256 -11.02 0.22 1.16
N PHE A 257 -11.68 -0.93 0.94
CA PHE A 257 -13.14 -1.09 1.10
C PHE A 257 -13.99 -0.14 0.23
N CYS A 258 -13.46 0.36 -0.89
CA CYS A 258 -14.16 1.26 -1.81
C CYS A 258 -15.14 0.52 -2.76
N PHE A 259 -16.11 -0.17 -2.17
CA PHE A 259 -17.09 -1.04 -2.85
C PHE A 259 -18.43 -0.36 -3.13
N ARG A 260 -19.23 -0.90 -4.08
CA ARG A 260 -20.57 -0.39 -4.42
C ARG A 260 -21.67 -1.09 -3.60
N HIS A 261 -21.48 -2.34 -3.24
CA HIS A 261 -22.49 -3.20 -2.63
C HIS A 261 -22.08 -3.63 -1.21
N LEU A 262 -23.02 -3.73 -0.26
CA LEU A 262 -22.72 -4.13 1.13
C LEU A 262 -22.24 -5.58 1.25
N SER A 263 -22.67 -6.45 0.34
CA SER A 263 -22.14 -7.81 0.17
C SER A 263 -20.62 -7.82 -0.04
N GLU A 264 -20.08 -6.93 -0.86
CA GLU A 264 -18.64 -6.83 -1.13
C GLU A 264 -17.83 -6.49 0.14
N PHE A 265 -18.37 -5.66 1.04
CA PHE A 265 -17.73 -5.41 2.35
C PHE A 265 -17.68 -6.69 3.18
N VAL A 266 -18.80 -7.42 3.30
CA VAL A 266 -18.88 -8.69 4.05
C VAL A 266 -17.95 -9.75 3.44
N THR A 267 -17.90 -9.86 2.11
CA THR A 267 -16.93 -10.71 1.43
C THR A 267 -15.51 -10.30 1.81
N LYS A 268 -15.11 -9.03 1.68
CA LYS A 268 -13.73 -8.63 2.02
C LYS A 268 -13.39 -8.94 3.47
N MET A 269 -14.28 -8.55 4.39
CA MET A 269 -14.12 -8.77 5.82
C MET A 269 -13.95 -10.26 6.19
N THR A 270 -14.41 -11.21 5.37
CA THR A 270 -14.31 -12.65 5.63
C THR A 270 -13.32 -13.40 4.72
N ALA A 271 -12.85 -12.76 3.65
CA ALA A 271 -12.07 -13.39 2.58
C ALA A 271 -10.56 -13.11 2.61
N TYR A 272 -10.15 -11.95 3.15
CA TYR A 272 -8.78 -11.44 3.07
C TYR A 272 -7.91 -11.79 4.30
N SER A 273 -6.66 -11.31 4.30
CA SER A 273 -5.63 -11.62 5.31
C SER A 273 -6.05 -11.36 6.76
N HIS A 274 -6.93 -10.38 7.00
CA HIS A 274 -7.42 -10.07 8.34
C HIS A 274 -8.89 -10.46 8.59
N ALA A 275 -9.32 -11.61 8.09
CA ALA A 275 -10.64 -12.16 8.40
C ALA A 275 -10.84 -12.44 9.92
N ASP A 276 -9.75 -12.63 10.67
CA ASP A 276 -9.71 -12.77 12.12
C ASP A 276 -10.27 -11.55 12.88
N ARG A 277 -10.21 -10.35 12.27
CA ARG A 277 -10.77 -9.11 12.85
C ARG A 277 -12.30 -9.19 13.02
N VAL A 278 -12.99 -10.11 12.33
CA VAL A 278 -14.44 -10.37 12.49
C VAL A 278 -14.72 -11.16 13.77
N LYS A 279 -14.52 -10.49 14.91
CA LYS A 279 -14.66 -11.09 16.26
C LYS A 279 -16.11 -11.38 16.67
N LYS A 280 -17.10 -10.86 15.94
CA LYS A 280 -18.54 -11.00 16.23
C LYS A 280 -19.37 -11.01 14.95
N LYS A 281 -20.50 -11.73 14.95
CA LYS A 281 -21.40 -11.82 13.78
C LYS A 281 -22.08 -10.49 13.42
N ASP A 282 -22.32 -9.61 14.40
CA ASP A 282 -22.91 -8.29 14.15
C ASP A 282 -22.01 -7.39 13.30
N TYR A 283 -20.70 -7.66 13.22
CA TYR A 283 -19.79 -6.90 12.37
C TYR A 283 -20.14 -7.01 10.88
N LEU A 284 -20.78 -8.12 10.50
CA LEU A 284 -21.23 -8.41 9.14
C LEU A 284 -22.68 -7.95 8.87
N ASP A 285 -23.36 -7.33 9.84
CA ASP A 285 -24.69 -6.75 9.61
C ASP A 285 -24.60 -5.58 8.63
N TYR A 286 -25.32 -5.68 7.51
CA TYR A 286 -25.40 -4.65 6.49
C TYR A 286 -25.82 -3.29 7.05
N SER A 287 -26.75 -3.24 8.02
CA SER A 287 -27.19 -1.97 8.60
C SER A 287 -26.09 -1.31 9.43
N ARG A 288 -25.31 -2.09 10.18
CA ARG A 288 -24.13 -1.64 10.92
C ARG A 288 -23.02 -1.19 9.97
N ILE A 289 -22.69 -1.97 8.94
CA ILE A 289 -21.69 -1.61 7.93
C ILE A 289 -22.09 -0.28 7.27
N GLN A 290 -23.34 -0.15 6.80
CA GLN A 290 -23.83 1.07 6.15
C GLN A 290 -23.72 2.32 7.06
N ARG A 291 -24.01 2.19 8.36
CA ARG A 291 -23.80 3.26 9.33
C ARG A 291 -22.32 3.61 9.51
N LYS A 292 -21.45 2.60 9.64
CA LYS A 292 -20.00 2.77 9.85
C LYS A 292 -19.33 3.46 8.65
N ILE A 293 -19.57 2.98 7.43
CA ILE A 293 -18.95 3.55 6.22
C ILE A 293 -19.45 4.96 5.90
N CYS A 294 -20.71 5.29 6.22
CA CYS A 294 -21.19 6.67 6.13
C CYS A 294 -20.64 7.55 7.27
N GLY A 295 -20.35 6.99 8.44
CA GLY A 295 -19.74 7.70 9.56
C GLY A 295 -18.26 8.05 9.32
N GLY A 296 -17.55 7.25 8.53
CA GLY A 296 -16.07 7.25 8.49
C GLY A 296 -15.45 6.45 9.64
N ASP A 297 -16.25 5.66 10.35
CA ASP A 297 -15.81 4.85 11.50
C ASP A 297 -15.15 3.54 11.04
N ASP A 298 -14.19 3.04 11.82
CA ASP A 298 -13.65 1.69 11.61
C ASP A 298 -14.73 0.58 11.66
N LEU A 299 -14.67 -0.33 10.69
CA LEU A 299 -15.59 -1.45 10.51
C LEU A 299 -15.51 -2.45 11.67
N TYR A 300 -14.34 -2.63 12.27
CA TYR A 300 -14.06 -3.64 13.29
C TYR A 300 -14.17 -3.08 14.73
N GLY A 301 -14.38 -1.77 14.88
CA GLY A 301 -14.40 -1.08 16.17
C GLY A 301 -13.03 -1.07 16.87
N MET A 302 -11.94 -1.11 16.11
CA MET A 302 -10.57 -1.12 16.61
C MET A 302 -9.99 0.30 16.71
N LEU A 303 -8.86 0.40 17.41
CA LEU A 303 -8.04 1.62 17.44
C LEU A 303 -7.13 1.67 16.19
N PRO A 304 -6.68 2.86 15.77
CA PRO A 304 -5.68 3.01 14.70
C PRO A 304 -4.39 2.24 15.03
N GLU A 305 -3.85 1.55 14.02
CA GLU A 305 -2.55 0.85 14.10
C GLU A 305 -1.40 1.86 13.97
N GLU A 306 -1.04 2.51 15.09
CA GLU A 306 -0.06 3.59 15.11
C GLU A 306 1.08 3.37 16.12
N TYR A 307 2.30 3.66 15.68
CA TYR A 307 3.53 3.44 16.45
C TYR A 307 3.93 4.64 17.34
N THR A 308 3.13 5.70 17.36
CA THR A 308 3.34 6.86 18.26
C THR A 308 2.02 7.32 18.88
N PHE A 309 2.05 7.75 20.14
CA PHE A 309 0.87 8.31 20.81
C PHE A 309 0.29 9.52 20.08
N LYS A 310 1.15 10.36 19.46
CA LYS A 310 0.72 11.52 18.68
C LYS A 310 -0.16 11.10 17.49
N ASN A 311 0.29 10.12 16.71
CA ASN A 311 -0.48 9.64 15.56
C ASN A 311 -1.72 8.85 15.99
N LEU A 312 -1.60 8.01 17.02
CA LEU A 312 -2.72 7.25 17.58
C LEU A 312 -3.87 8.19 17.96
N ILE A 313 -3.58 9.21 18.80
CA ILE A 313 -4.57 10.21 19.20
C ILE A 313 -5.05 11.03 17.99
N GLY A 314 -4.15 11.39 17.07
CA GLY A 314 -4.49 12.15 15.86
C GLY A 314 -5.40 11.41 14.86
N LYS A 315 -5.43 10.07 14.90
CA LYS A 315 -6.30 9.21 14.06
C LYS A 315 -7.44 8.55 14.83
N MET A 316 -7.57 8.79 16.14
CA MET A 316 -8.66 8.24 16.93
C MET A 316 -10.01 8.85 16.55
N GLY A 317 -11.02 8.00 16.33
CA GLY A 317 -12.37 8.40 15.96
C GLY A 317 -12.69 8.11 14.50
N SER A 318 -13.63 8.86 13.94
CA SER A 318 -14.07 8.74 12.55
C SER A 318 -13.12 9.48 11.61
N VAL A 319 -12.80 8.89 10.46
CA VAL A 319 -12.01 9.55 9.40
C VAL A 319 -12.74 10.81 8.92
N PRO A 320 -12.08 11.98 8.86
CA PRO A 320 -12.72 13.22 8.46
C PRO A 320 -13.15 13.17 6.99
N ARG A 321 -14.32 13.77 6.70
CA ARG A 321 -14.85 13.87 5.34
C ARG A 321 -14.18 15.00 4.56
N SER A 322 -13.93 14.76 3.29
CA SER A 322 -13.43 15.70 2.30
C SER A 322 -14.43 15.85 1.15
N ALA A 323 -14.77 17.08 0.81
CA ALA A 323 -15.54 17.40 -0.39
C ALA A 323 -14.64 17.64 -1.63
N SER A 324 -13.32 17.43 -1.51
CA SER A 324 -12.37 17.71 -2.58
C SER A 324 -12.39 16.63 -3.66
N ALA A 325 -12.62 17.04 -4.91
CA ALA A 325 -12.38 16.23 -6.10
C ALA A 325 -10.99 16.51 -6.73
N VAL A 326 -10.17 17.37 -6.11
CA VAL A 326 -8.85 17.76 -6.63
C VAL A 326 -7.87 16.60 -6.48
N HIS A 327 -7.12 16.30 -7.55
CA HIS A 327 -6.26 15.12 -7.64
C HIS A 327 -6.99 13.80 -7.40
N LEU A 328 -8.18 13.60 -7.98
CA LEU A 328 -8.78 12.27 -8.15
C LEU A 328 -8.59 11.77 -9.60
N PRO A 329 -8.69 10.46 -9.89
CA PRO A 329 -8.52 9.94 -11.25
C PRO A 329 -9.47 10.60 -12.25
N ALA A 330 -8.97 11.03 -13.41
CA ALA A 330 -9.77 11.84 -14.35
C ALA A 330 -11.05 11.11 -14.81
N TYR A 331 -10.92 9.82 -15.15
CA TYR A 331 -12.05 8.98 -15.58
C TYR A 331 -13.13 8.83 -14.48
N LEU A 332 -12.77 8.90 -13.20
CA LEU A 332 -13.72 8.87 -12.09
C LEU A 332 -14.63 10.11 -12.13
N ILE A 333 -14.02 11.29 -12.30
CA ILE A 333 -14.70 12.59 -12.32
C ILE A 333 -15.57 12.73 -13.58
N GLU A 334 -15.05 12.36 -14.74
CA GLU A 334 -15.79 12.33 -16.02
C GLU A 334 -17.03 11.41 -15.97
N ASN A 335 -17.03 10.40 -15.10
CA ASN A 335 -18.10 9.41 -14.96
C ASN A 335 -18.76 9.47 -13.56
N ALA A 336 -18.80 10.66 -12.95
CA ALA A 336 -19.20 10.87 -11.55
C ALA A 336 -20.52 10.19 -11.16
N GLU A 337 -21.57 10.24 -12.00
CA GLU A 337 -22.85 9.57 -11.69
C GLU A 337 -22.72 8.04 -11.59
N LYS A 338 -21.93 7.42 -12.48
CA LYS A 338 -21.67 5.97 -12.47
C LYS A 338 -20.85 5.53 -11.26
N PHE A 339 -19.94 6.39 -10.82
CA PHE A 339 -19.04 6.16 -9.68
C PHE A 339 -19.42 6.98 -8.44
N LYS A 340 -20.69 7.41 -8.34
CA LYS A 340 -21.17 8.28 -7.26
C LYS A 340 -20.85 7.73 -5.88
N PHE A 341 -20.91 6.41 -5.72
CA PHE A 341 -20.58 5.72 -4.48
C PHE A 341 -19.13 5.97 -4.01
N LEU A 342 -18.18 6.26 -4.91
CA LEU A 342 -16.79 6.64 -4.61
C LEU A 342 -16.59 8.13 -4.34
N LEU A 343 -17.62 8.97 -4.49
CA LEU A 343 -17.53 10.42 -4.41
C LEU A 343 -18.29 10.98 -3.20
N PRO A 344 -18.00 12.24 -2.78
CA PRO A 344 -18.62 12.86 -1.60
C PRO A 344 -20.16 12.87 -1.65
N GLY A 345 -20.78 12.49 -0.53
CA GLY A 345 -22.25 12.34 -0.42
C GLY A 345 -22.79 11.04 -1.03
N GLY A 346 -21.92 10.18 -1.58
CA GLY A 346 -22.28 8.91 -2.19
C GLY A 346 -22.36 7.72 -1.24
N CYS A 347 -22.25 7.90 0.08
CA CYS A 347 -21.94 6.81 1.04
C CYS A 347 -22.99 5.68 1.13
N GLN A 348 -24.21 5.86 0.64
CA GLN A 348 -25.22 4.79 0.58
C GLN A 348 -24.82 3.72 -0.44
N ARG A 349 -25.13 2.45 -0.13
CA ARG A 349 -24.77 1.25 -0.90
C ARG A 349 -26.02 0.38 -1.08
N SER A 350 -26.14 -0.34 -2.20
CA SER A 350 -27.15 -1.40 -2.30
C SER A 350 -26.64 -2.68 -1.63
N LEU A 351 -27.50 -3.67 -1.42
CA LEU A 351 -27.10 -4.94 -0.80
C LEU A 351 -26.26 -5.80 -1.75
N GLU A 352 -26.73 -5.87 -2.99
CA GLU A 352 -26.21 -6.59 -4.17
C GLU A 352 -26.29 -5.68 -5.40
#